data_AF-A0A3D4QQD9-F1
#
_entry.id   AF-A0A3D4QQD9-F1
#
_cell.length_a   1.000
_cell.length_b   1.000
_cell.length_c   1.000
_cell.angle_alpha   90.00
_cell.angle_beta   90.00
_cell.angle_gamma   90.00
#
_symmetry.space_group_name_H-M   'P 1'
#
loop_
_entity.id
_entity.type
_entity.pdbx_description
1 polymer ?
#
loop_
_entity_poly.entity_id
_entity_poly.type
_entity_poly.pdbx_seq_one_letter_code
_entity_poly.pdbx_strand_id
1 'polypeptide(L)' 'LELDSYIHRIGRTGRAGHDGQAISLVTGEDIMTLYAIEERIGTMIPEAKLPTDQELAEQKEQSNAWIQAHA' A
#
# COMPACT_ATOMS: atom_id res chain seq x y z
N LEU A 1 4.45 -12.19 -10.91
CA LEU A 1 5.46 -11.42 -10.13
C LEU A 1 6.54 -12.39 -9.70
N GLU A 2 7.81 -12.16 -10.02
CA GLU A 2 8.86 -12.91 -9.34
C GLU A 2 8.91 -12.49 -7.87
N LEU A 3 8.97 -13.48 -6.98
CA LEU A 3 8.88 -13.29 -5.53
C LEU A 3 9.90 -12.28 -4.99
N ASP A 4 11.14 -12.38 -5.46
CA ASP A 4 12.20 -11.45 -5.06
C ASP A 4 11.93 -10.02 -5.60
N SER A 5 11.22 -9.87 -6.71
CA SER A 5 10.82 -8.57 -7.24
C SER A 5 9.91 -7.82 -6.25
N TYR A 6 9.00 -8.52 -5.57
CA TYR A 6 8.13 -7.90 -4.56
C TYR A 6 8.94 -7.30 -3.41
N ILE A 7 9.85 -8.08 -2.83
CA ILE A 7 10.73 -7.64 -1.72
C ILE A 7 11.56 -6.42 -2.14
N HIS A 8 12.16 -6.46 -3.33
CA HIS A 8 12.97 -5.34 -3.82
C HIS A 8 12.16 -4.05 -4.01
N ARG A 9 10.88 -4.17 -4.41
CA ARG A 9 9.95 -3.04 -4.59
C ARG A 9 9.54 -2.45 -3.25
N ILE A 10 9.01 -3.25 -2.32
CA ILE A 10 8.55 -2.72 -1.03
C ILE A 10 9.73 -2.20 -0.18
N GLY A 11 10.92 -2.79 -0.34
CA GLY A 11 12.12 -2.32 0.34
C GLY A 11 12.58 -0.92 -0.09
N ARG A 12 11.93 -0.24 -1.05
CA ARG A 12 12.26 1.14 -1.43
C ARG A 12 11.69 2.19 -0.45
N THR A 13 10.68 1.85 0.35
CA THR A 13 10.09 2.74 1.38
C THR A 13 10.60 2.41 2.78
N GLY A 14 10.27 3.23 3.79
CA GLY A 14 10.54 2.94 5.21
C GLY A 14 12.03 2.87 5.59
N ARG A 15 12.86 3.75 5.01
CA ARG A 15 14.32 3.79 5.20
C ARG A 15 14.73 4.85 6.21
N ALA A 16 15.96 4.75 6.71
CA ALA A 16 16.56 5.74 7.63
C ALA A 16 15.73 6.00 8.90
N GLY A 17 15.03 4.97 9.42
CA GLY A 17 14.21 5.07 10.62
C GLY A 17 12.88 5.80 10.43
N HIS A 18 12.52 6.13 9.19
CA HIS A 18 11.20 6.65 8.86
C HIS A 18 10.22 5.53 8.55
N ASP A 19 8.94 5.77 8.83
CA ASP A 19 7.86 4.90 8.43
C ASP A 19 7.72 4.88 6.89
N GLY A 20 7.22 3.76 6.38
CA GLY A 20 6.95 3.57 4.96
C GLY A 20 5.67 2.77 4.76
N GLN A 21 5.01 3.00 3.63
CA GLN A 21 3.81 2.26 3.25
C GLN A 21 3.98 1.66 1.86
N ALA A 22 3.46 0.44 1.69
CA ALA A 22 3.35 -0.26 0.41
C ALA A 22 1.94 -0.84 0.29
N ILE A 23 1.24 -0.47 -0.78
CA ILE A 23 -0.10 -0.97 -1.09
C ILE A 23 -0.01 -1.85 -2.34
N SER A 24 -0.55 -3.06 -2.25
CA SER A 24 -0.59 -3.99 -3.36
C SER A 24 -2.02 -4.07 -3.90
N LEU A 25 -2.19 -3.86 -5.20
CA LEU A 25 -3.45 -4.11 -5.89
C LEU A 25 -3.40 -5.53 -6.44
N VAL A 26 -4.38 -6.35 -6.04
CA VAL A 26 -4.40 -7.80 -6.28
C VAL A 26 -5.75 -8.15 -6.91
N THR A 27 -5.73 -8.96 -7.96
CA THR A 27 -6.93 -9.53 -8.59
C THR A 27 -7.12 -10.99 -8.16
N GLY A 28 -8.24 -11.60 -8.54
CA GLY A 28 -8.48 -13.03 -8.27
C GLY A 28 -7.41 -13.95 -8.87
N GLU A 29 -6.80 -13.56 -10.00
CA GLU A 29 -5.74 -14.33 -10.66
C GLU A 29 -4.41 -14.27 -9.89
N ASP A 30 -4.22 -13.26 -9.05
CA ASP A 30 -2.98 -13.03 -8.30
C ASP A 30 -2.93 -13.79 -6.97
N ILE A 31 -4.03 -14.42 -6.53
CA ILE A 31 -4.15 -15.01 -5.17
C ILE A 31 -3.06 -16.03 -4.86
N MET A 32 -2.75 -16.93 -5.80
CA MET A 32 -1.67 -17.92 -5.60
C MET A 32 -0.30 -17.25 -5.48
N THR A 33 -0.08 -16.16 -6.21
CA THR A 33 1.15 -15.37 -6.12
C THR A 33 1.22 -14.61 -4.80
N LEU A 34 0.10 -14.06 -4.32
CA LEU A 34 0.01 -13.41 -3.01
C LEU A 34 0.37 -14.38 -1.88
N TYR A 35 -0.19 -15.59 -1.88
CA TYR A 35 0.15 -16.61 -0.88
C TYR A 35 1.63 -16.99 -0.89
N ALA A 36 2.23 -17.15 -2.08
CA ALA A 36 3.66 -17.41 -2.19
C ALA A 36 4.51 -16.24 -1.64
N ILE A 37 4.05 -14.99 -1.84
CA ILE A 37 4.67 -13.80 -1.26
C ILE A 37 4.59 -13.84 0.26
N GLU A 38 3.40 -14.04 0.83
CA GLU A 38 3.14 -14.08 2.28
C GLU A 38 3.95 -15.18 2.97
N GLU A 39 3.99 -16.38 2.38
CA GLU A 39 4.80 -17.50 2.86
C GLU A 39 6.29 -17.14 2.90
N ARG A 40 6.80 -16.50 1.83
CA ARG A 40 8.21 -16.10 1.76
C ARG A 40 8.59 -15.04 2.78
N ILE A 41 7.74 -14.03 2.95
CA ILE A 41 8.02 -12.91 3.88
C ILE A 41 7.67 -13.29 5.33
N GLY A 42 6.96 -14.39 5.54
CA GLY A 42 6.56 -14.89 6.86
C GLY A 42 5.50 -14.03 7.55
N THR A 43 4.75 -13.23 6.78
CA THR A 43 3.67 -12.39 7.30
C THR A 43 2.51 -12.32 6.33
N MET A 44 1.29 -12.29 6.87
CA MET A 44 0.09 -12.00 6.09
C MET A 44 0.04 -10.51 5.76
N ILE A 45 -0.41 -10.20 4.55
CA ILE A 45 -0.66 -8.84 4.08
C ILE A 45 -2.15 -8.56 4.37
N PRO A 46 -2.47 -7.58 5.23
CA PRO A 46 -3.85 -7.31 5.60
C PRO A 46 -4.64 -6.80 4.40
N GLU A 47 -5.82 -7.37 4.18
CA GLU A 47 -6.78 -6.84 3.21
C GLU A 47 -7.37 -5.53 3.71
N ALA A 48 -7.41 -4.53 2.83
CA ALA A 48 -8.02 -3.23 3.11
C ALA A 48 -9.29 -3.06 2.27
N LYS A 49 -10.35 -2.52 2.89
CA LYS A 49 -11.52 -2.07 2.16
C LYS A 49 -11.16 -0.82 1.36
N LEU A 50 -11.81 -0.67 0.21
CA LEU A 50 -11.77 0.61 -0.49
C LEU A 50 -12.40 1.70 0.38
N PRO A 51 -11.88 2.93 0.33
CA PRO A 51 -12.50 4.07 1.00
C PRO A 51 -13.93 4.28 0.52
N THR A 52 -14.79 4.72 1.42
CA THR A 52 -16.13 5.20 1.10
C THR A 52 -16.08 6.54 0.38
N ASP A 53 -17.16 6.89 -0.32
CA ASP A 53 -17.29 8.20 -0.98
C ASP A 53 -17.14 9.36 0.01
N GLN A 54 -17.62 9.17 1.25
CA GLN A 54 -17.48 10.14 2.33
C GLN A 54 -16.01 10.31 2.74
N GLU A 55 -15.30 9.22 3.05
CA GLU A 55 -13.87 9.27 3.42
C GLU A 55 -13.02 9.87 2.29
N LEU A 56 -13.37 9.58 1.04
CA LEU A 56 -12.69 10.14 -0.12
C LEU A 56 -12.94 11.66 -0.24
N ALA A 57 -14.16 12.12 0.03
CA ALA A 57 -14.49 13.55 0.02
C ALA A 57 -13.75 14.29 1.14
N GLU A 58 -13.74 13.74 2.36
CA GLU A 58 -13.03 14.28 3.52
C GLU A 58 -11.52 14.37 3.25
N GLN A 59 -10.90 13.33 2.68
CA GLN A 59 -9.47 13.39 2.34
C GLN A 59 -9.13 14.38 1.25
N LYS A 60 -10.01 14.52 0.24
CA LYS A 60 -9.82 15.55 -0.81
C LYS A 60 -9.86 16.95 -0.21
N GLU A 61 -10.79 17.20 0.70
CA GLU A 61 -10.88 18.49 1.40
C GLU A 61 -9.64 18.76 2.25
N GLN A 62 -9.20 17.78 3.04
CA GLN A 62 -7.99 17.89 3.86
C GLN A 62 -6.74 18.16 3.00
N SER A 63 -6.58 17.43 1.89
CA SER A 63 -5.48 17.63 0.95
C SER A 63 -5.53 19.02 0.32
N ASN A 64 -6.71 19.49 -0.10
CA ASN A 64 -6.86 20.82 -0.69
C ASN A 64 -6.53 21.94 0.31
N ALA A 65 -6.98 21.81 1.56
CA ALA A 65 -6.66 22.76 2.62
C ALA A 65 -5.15 22.82 2.87
N TRP A 66 -4.46 21.68 2.88
CA TRP A 66 -3.01 21.63 3.02
C TRP A 66 -2.29 22.35 1.88
N ILE A 67 -2.72 22.11 0.62
CA ILE A 67 -2.17 22.77 -0.56
C ILE A 67 -2.34 24.29 -0.47
N GLN A 68 -3.52 24.78 -0.09
CA GLN A 68 -3.78 26.22 0.03
C GLN A 68 -2.98 26.87 1.17
N ALA A 69 -2.73 26.15 2.26
CA ALA A 69 -1.96 26.66 3.40
C ALA A 69 -0.44 26.70 3.15
N HIS A 70 0.07 25.96 2.17
CA HIS A 70 1.50 25.81 1.88
C HIS A 70 1.87 26.18 0.44
N ALA A 71 0.98 26.85 -0.29
CA ALA A 71 1.23 27.51 -1.57
C ALA A 71 1.54 28.99 -1.36
#